data_AF-A0A2W6CPH2-F1
#
_entry.id   AF-A0A2W6CPH2-F1
#
_cell.length_a   1.000
_cell.length_b   1.000
_cell.length_c   1.000
_cell.angle_alpha   90.00
_cell.angle_beta   90.00
_cell.angle_gamma   90.00
#
_symmetry.space_group_name_H-M   'P 1'
#
loop_
_entity.id
_entity.type
_entity.pdbx_description
1 polymer ?
#
loop_
_entity_poly.entity_id
_entity_poly.type
_entity_poly.pdbx_seq_one_letter_code
_entity_poly.pdbx_strand_id
1 'polypeptide(L)'
;MSGITAAAIYGSFAARQLGESGQAPRDIDVLIVGEPNLDEMYRACETVSEIVKREVTPAVVSLLEWREASSGFLRNVRQAPIIPLAGDWISLMSDKAEEGTTRG
;
A
#
# COMPACT_ATOMS: atom_id res chain seq x y z
N MET A 1 -16.24 -5.26 2.65
CA MET A 1 -14.99 -5.87 2.14
C MET A 1 -14.43 -6.77 3.22
N SER A 2 -14.80 -8.05 3.20
CA SER A 2 -14.15 -9.05 4.07
C SER A 2 -12.72 -9.29 3.60
N GLY A 3 -11.82 -9.58 4.53
CA GLY A 3 -10.45 -10.01 4.20
C GLY A 3 -9.44 -8.89 3.95
N ILE A 4 -9.84 -7.61 3.84
CA ILE A 4 -8.88 -6.49 3.79
C ILE A 4 -8.49 -6.11 5.22
N THR A 5 -7.20 -6.27 5.54
CA THR A 5 -6.61 -5.78 6.79
C THR A 5 -6.33 -4.29 6.69
N ALA A 6 -5.75 -3.85 5.56
CA ALA A 6 -5.45 -2.44 5.32
C ALA A 6 -5.34 -2.11 3.82
N ALA A 7 -5.57 -0.84 3.47
CA ALA A 7 -5.40 -0.30 2.13
C ALA A 7 -4.74 1.09 2.16
N ALA A 8 -3.80 1.36 1.25
CA ALA A 8 -3.12 2.65 1.13
C ALA A 8 -2.72 2.95 -0.32
N ILE A 9 -2.63 4.24 -0.67
CA ILE A 9 -2.00 4.68 -1.92
C ILE A 9 -0.49 4.73 -1.68
N TYR A 10 0.29 4.21 -2.64
CA TYR A 10 1.75 4.29 -2.61
C TYR A 10 2.30 4.90 -3.92
N GLY A 11 3.61 4.86 -4.08
CA GLY A 11 4.27 5.21 -5.33
C GLY A 11 4.26 6.71 -5.63
N SER A 12 4.35 7.05 -6.90
CA SER A 12 4.56 8.43 -7.35
C SER A 12 3.42 9.38 -6.97
N PHE A 13 2.19 8.85 -6.87
CA PHE A 13 1.03 9.64 -6.44
C PHE A 13 1.15 10.03 -4.96
N ALA A 14 1.46 9.07 -4.09
CA ALA A 14 1.65 9.34 -2.66
C ALA A 14 2.81 10.30 -2.41
N ALA A 15 3.95 10.05 -3.05
CA ALA A 15 5.12 10.91 -3.00
C ALA A 15 4.80 12.36 -3.40
N ARG A 16 4.08 12.55 -4.52
CA ARG A 16 3.69 13.89 -4.99
C ARG A 16 2.76 14.59 -4.03
N GLN A 17 1.74 13.89 -3.53
CA GLN A 17 0.77 14.48 -2.60
C GLN A 17 1.43 14.91 -1.28
N LEU A 18 2.53 14.24 -0.89
CA LEU A 18 3.29 14.52 0.33
C LEU A 18 4.50 15.44 0.10
N GLY A 19 4.59 16.07 -1.08
CA GLY A 19 5.55 17.14 -1.37
C GLY A 19 6.86 16.72 -2.01
N GLU A 20 7.03 15.44 -2.36
CA GLU A 20 8.21 14.99 -3.10
C GLU A 20 8.15 15.45 -4.57
N SER A 21 9.24 16.07 -5.02
CA SER A 21 9.39 16.54 -6.40
C SER A 21 9.66 15.39 -7.37
N GLY A 22 9.23 15.54 -8.63
CA GLY A 22 9.41 14.51 -9.67
C GLY A 22 8.47 14.70 -10.86
N GLN A 23 8.30 13.64 -11.67
CA GLN A 23 7.30 13.62 -12.75
C GLN A 23 5.88 13.60 -12.18
N ALA A 24 4.90 14.11 -12.94
CA ALA A 24 3.50 13.97 -12.57
C ALA A 24 3.13 12.47 -12.52
N PRO A 25 2.37 12.03 -11.49
CA PRO A 25 1.94 10.64 -11.39
C PRO A 25 1.04 10.26 -12.57
N ARG A 26 1.30 9.09 -13.17
CA ARG A 26 0.53 8.60 -14.33
C ARG A 26 -0.69 7.79 -13.92
N ASP A 27 -0.57 7.06 -12.83
CA ASP A 27 -1.50 6.12 -12.24
C ASP A 27 -1.63 6.35 -10.72
N ILE A 28 -2.62 5.70 -10.10
CA ILE A 28 -2.78 5.62 -8.66
C ILE A 28 -2.53 4.17 -8.25
N ASP A 29 -1.36 3.92 -7.67
CA ASP A 29 -1.03 2.61 -7.13
C ASP A 29 -1.64 2.41 -5.75
N VAL A 30 -2.38 1.32 -5.57
CA VAL A 30 -3.05 0.99 -4.29
C VAL A 30 -2.49 -0.32 -3.75
N LEU A 31 -1.91 -0.29 -2.56
CA LEU A 31 -1.51 -1.48 -1.83
C LEU A 31 -2.69 -1.98 -1.00
N ILE A 32 -3.04 -3.26 -1.15
CA ILE A 32 -4.02 -3.97 -0.35
C ILE A 32 -3.30 -5.05 0.46
N VAL A 33 -3.42 -4.98 1.78
CA VAL A 33 -2.89 -5.99 2.70
C VAL A 33 -4.04 -6.86 3.19
N GLY A 34 -3.95 -8.16 2.96
CA GLY A 34 -4.93 -9.17 3.36
C GLY A 34 -5.31 -10.11 2.22
N GLU A 35 -6.51 -10.66 2.31
CA GLU A 35 -7.08 -11.65 1.39
C GLU A 35 -8.44 -11.14 0.89
N PRO A 36 -8.48 -10.06 0.08
CA PRO A 36 -9.72 -9.54 -0.47
C PRO A 36 -10.39 -10.54 -1.43
N ASN A 37 -11.69 -10.39 -1.64
CA ASN A 37 -12.31 -10.90 -2.84
C ASN A 37 -11.76 -10.13 -4.07
N LEU A 38 -11.01 -10.80 -4.93
CA LEU A 38 -10.33 -10.17 -6.07
C LEU A 38 -11.30 -9.55 -7.07
N ASP A 39 -12.42 -10.20 -7.35
CA ASP A 39 -13.42 -9.69 -8.30
C ASP A 39 -14.07 -8.39 -7.79
N GLU A 40 -14.41 -8.33 -6.50
CA GLU A 40 -14.93 -7.10 -5.88
C GLU A 40 -13.89 -5.98 -5.89
N MET A 41 -12.63 -6.32 -5.60
CA MET A 41 -11.53 -5.36 -5.59
C MET A 41 -11.29 -4.77 -6.98
N TYR A 42 -11.16 -5.59 -8.02
CA TYR A 42 -10.92 -5.11 -9.38
C TYR A 42 -12.09 -4.26 -9.89
N ARG A 43 -13.34 -4.64 -9.62
CA ARG A 43 -14.51 -3.80 -9.93
C ARG A 43 -14.48 -2.45 -9.21
N ALA A 44 -14.05 -2.43 -7.95
CA ALA A 44 -13.90 -1.19 -7.21
C ALA A 44 -12.80 -0.30 -7.82
N CYS A 45 -11.64 -0.88 -8.19
CA CYS A 45 -10.56 -0.17 -8.87
C CYS A 45 -11.01 0.41 -10.22
N GLU A 46 -11.75 -0.36 -11.03
CA GLU A 46 -12.31 0.10 -12.30
C GLU A 46 -13.28 1.28 -12.09
N THR A 47 -14.25 1.12 -11.18
CA THR A 47 -15.22 2.17 -10.83
C THR A 47 -14.51 3.46 -10.38
N VAL A 48 -13.51 3.35 -9.51
CA VAL A 48 -12.75 4.51 -9.04
C VAL A 48 -11.93 5.12 -10.16
N SER A 49 -11.32 4.30 -11.04
CA SER A 49 -10.55 4.78 -12.19
C SER A 49 -11.38 5.68 -13.11
N GLU A 50 -12.64 5.31 -13.34
CA GLU A 50 -13.59 6.11 -14.12
C GLU A 50 -13.93 7.44 -13.45
N ILE A 51 -14.00 7.48 -12.12
CA ILE A 51 -14.32 8.69 -11.35
C ILE A 51 -13.13 9.66 -11.35
N VAL A 52 -11.94 9.14 -11.07
CA VAL A 52 -10.72 9.96 -10.93
C VAL A 52 -10.02 10.25 -12.26
N LYS A 53 -10.52 9.67 -13.37
CA LYS A 53 -9.97 9.78 -14.72
C LYS A 53 -8.48 9.43 -14.79
N ARG A 54 -8.09 8.41 -14.02
CA ARG A 54 -6.73 7.87 -13.94
C ARG A 54 -6.81 6.40 -13.58
N GLU A 55 -5.92 5.58 -14.15
CA GLU A 55 -5.83 4.17 -13.83
C GLU A 55 -5.53 3.96 -12.35
N VAL A 56 -6.26 3.05 -11.70
CA VAL A 56 -6.05 2.62 -10.32
C VAL A 56 -5.58 1.17 -10.34
N THR A 57 -4.32 0.96 -9.97
CA THR A 57 -3.65 -0.34 -10.04
C THR A 57 -3.49 -0.93 -8.65
N PRO A 58 -4.18 -2.05 -8.32
CA PRO A 58 -4.01 -2.70 -7.03
C PRO A 58 -2.79 -3.64 -7.03
N ALA A 59 -2.01 -3.60 -5.94
CA ALA A 59 -1.08 -4.64 -5.54
C ALA A 59 -1.62 -5.33 -4.28
N VAL A 60 -1.87 -6.63 -4.35
CA VAL A 60 -2.41 -7.41 -3.23
C VAL A 60 -1.29 -8.22 -2.59
N VAL A 61 -1.15 -8.13 -1.28
CA VAL A 61 -0.20 -8.92 -0.50
C VAL A 61 -0.85 -9.44 0.76
N SER A 62 -0.45 -10.63 1.21
CA SER A 62 -0.88 -11.14 2.50
C SER A 62 -0.27 -10.31 3.65
N LEU A 63 -0.89 -10.41 4.82
CA LEU A 63 -0.36 -9.78 6.03
C LEU A 63 1.06 -10.29 6.36
N LEU A 64 1.33 -11.58 6.13
CA LEU A 64 2.64 -12.17 6.38
C LEU A 64 3.71 -11.59 5.44
N GLU A 65 3.44 -11.54 4.13
CA GLU A 65 4.37 -10.97 3.15
C GLU A 65 4.69 -9.51 3.45
N TRP A 66 3.68 -8.74 3.87
CA TRP A 66 3.87 -7.35 4.29
C TRP A 66 4.80 -7.25 5.49
N ARG A 67 4.59 -8.05 6.54
CA ARG A 67 5.39 -8.03 7.78
C ARG A 67 6.85 -8.42 7.51
N GLU A 68 7.05 -9.50 6.77
CA GLU A 68 8.37 -10.03 6.42
C GLU A 68 9.10 -9.20 5.35
N ALA A 69 8.43 -8.24 4.74
CA ALA A 69 8.93 -7.49 3.59
C ALA A 69 9.56 -8.43 2.54
N SER A 70 8.79 -9.48 2.17
CA SER A 70 9.26 -10.68 1.47
C SER A 70 9.89 -10.41 0.09
N SER A 71 9.67 -9.23 -0.49
CA SER A 71 10.21 -8.81 -1.78
C SER A 71 10.93 -7.46 -1.73
N GLY A 72 11.80 -7.20 -2.70
CA GLY A 72 12.44 -5.89 -2.87
C GLY A 72 11.42 -4.78 -3.09
N PHE A 73 10.31 -5.08 -3.78
CA PHE A 73 9.17 -4.19 -3.92
C PHE A 73 8.58 -3.81 -2.55
N LEU A 74 8.27 -4.77 -1.69
CA LEU A 74 7.69 -4.51 -0.37
C LEU A 74 8.64 -3.78 0.57
N ARG A 75 9.95 -4.06 0.49
CA ARG A 75 10.97 -3.28 1.21
C ARG A 75 10.95 -1.82 0.79
N ASN A 76 10.83 -1.54 -0.52
CA ASN A 76 10.75 -0.17 -1.01
C ASN A 76 9.46 0.52 -0.57
N VAL A 77 8.29 -0.14 -0.73
CA VAL A 77 6.99 0.43 -0.32
C VAL A 77 6.96 0.74 1.18
N ARG A 78 7.51 -0.13 2.03
CA ARG A 78 7.59 0.11 3.49
C ARG A 78 8.46 1.30 3.88
N GLN A 79 9.36 1.79 3.02
CA GLN A 79 10.23 2.93 3.28
C GLN A 79 9.78 4.20 2.56
N ALA A 80 8.83 4.08 1.65
CA ALA A 80 8.29 5.18 0.87
C ALA A 80 7.09 5.85 1.58
N PRO A 81 6.76 7.09 1.22
CA PRO A 81 5.52 7.72 1.67
C PRO A 81 4.30 6.92 1.19
N ILE A 82 3.32 6.77 2.07
CA ILE A 82 2.01 6.18 1.77
C ILE A 82 0.90 7.12 2.22
N ILE A 83 -0.27 7.01 1.59
CA ILE A 83 -1.51 7.66 2.03
C ILE A 83 -2.47 6.57 2.51
N PRO A 84 -2.69 6.43 3.83
CA PRO A 84 -3.65 5.48 4.38
C PRO A 84 -5.08 5.71 3.86
N LEU A 85 -5.76 4.64 3.44
CA LEU A 85 -7.17 4.65 3.06
C LEU A 85 -8.05 3.92 4.08
N ALA A 86 -7.57 2.78 4.59
CA ALA A 86 -8.29 1.96 5.58
C ALA A 86 -7.31 1.06 6.35
N GLY A 87 -7.71 0.63 7.55
CA GLY A 87 -6.94 -0.26 8.42
C GLY A 87 -5.96 0.47 9.35
N ASP A 88 -5.39 -0.27 10.30
CA ASP A 88 -4.43 0.26 11.28
C ASP A 88 -3.00 0.25 10.71
N TRP A 89 -2.70 1.27 9.92
CA TRP A 89 -1.36 1.46 9.33
C TRP A 89 -0.29 1.78 10.37
N ILE A 90 -0.67 2.32 11.54
CA ILE A 90 0.29 2.62 12.60
C ILE A 90 0.83 1.30 13.14
N SER A 91 -0.03 0.34 13.50
CA SER A 91 0.41 -0.98 13.93
C SER A 91 1.20 -1.72 12.84
N LEU A 92 0.73 -1.69 11.59
CA LEU A 92 1.40 -2.38 10.48
C LEU A 92 2.79 -1.83 10.11
N MET A 93 3.07 -0.58 10.47
CA MET A 93 4.37 0.07 10.25
C MET A 93 5.26 0.03 11.51
N SER A 94 4.67 -0.16 12.70
CA SER A 94 5.38 -0.17 13.99
C SER A 94 6.10 -1.48 14.29
N ASP A 95 5.72 -2.59 13.62
CA ASP A 95 6.44 -3.88 13.65
C ASP A 95 7.92 -3.79 13.22
N LYS A 96 8.42 -2.61 12.82
CA LYS A 96 9.83 -2.33 12.55
C LYS A 96 10.71 -2.15 13.79
N ALA A 97 10.14 -1.97 15.00
CA ALA A 97 10.91 -1.40 16.11
C ALA A 97 11.64 -2.41 17.04
N GLU A 98 11.32 -3.70 17.04
CA GLU A 98 11.81 -4.60 18.10
C GLU A 98 13.00 -5.52 17.74
N GLU A 99 13.39 -5.66 16.48
CA GLU A 99 14.52 -6.55 16.11
C GLU A 99 15.91 -5.93 16.26
N GLY A 100 16.01 -4.73 16.84
CA GLY A 100 17.27 -3.98 17.00
C GLY A 100 17.96 -4.04 18.37
N THR A 101 17.44 -4.80 19.35
CA THR A 101 18.06 -4.85 20.69
C THR A 101 18.11 -6.26 21.29
N THR A 102 18.95 -7.15 20.75
CA THR A 102 19.59 -8.19 21.58
C THR A 102 20.88 -8.70 20.93
N ARG A 103 22.01 -8.41 21.59
CA ARG A 103 23.33 -9.07 21.66
C ARG A 103 24.40 -7.98 21.58
N GLY A 104 25.10 -7.61 22.65
CA GLY A 104 25.67 -8.49 23.68
C GLY A 104 27.09 -8.81 23.25
#